data_AF-A0A1F8GGQ4-F1
#
_entry.id   AF-A0A1F8GGQ4-F1
#
_cell.length_a   1.000
_cell.length_b   1.000
_cell.length_c   1.000
_cell.angle_alpha   90.00
_cell.angle_beta   90.00
_cell.angle_gamma   90.00
#
_symmetry.space_group_name_H-M   'P 1'
#
loop_
_entity.id
_entity.type
_entity.pdbx_description
1 polymer ?
#
loop_
_entity_poly.entity_id
_entity_poly.type
_entity_poly.pdbx_seq_one_letter_code
_entity_poly.pdbx_strand_id
1 'polypeptide(L)'
;MKIRPRKIESKERMKYLDALYTAIESLKSREEVKSFLRDLLTESERIMIGRRIIIAQRLLQDQSYDQIMKEMRVGPDTIMRVHRWLEDDNGGYEKVIKNLEKVFESRFKSKDKEYYDPLSFKGLKRRYPLHFLLFNLFDKLNDSNKGRN
;
A
#
# COMPACT_ATOMS: atom_id res chain seq x y z
N MET A 1 10.57 -4.09 33.24
CA MET A 1 10.25 -2.67 33.49
C MET A 1 10.29 -1.91 32.17
N LYS A 2 9.26 -1.13 31.83
CA LYS A 2 9.20 -0.37 30.56
C LYS A 2 10.08 0.87 30.65
N ILE A 3 11.25 0.86 30.00
CA ILE A 3 12.18 1.99 30.01
C ILE A 3 11.70 3.03 28.99
N ARG A 4 11.67 4.31 29.39
CA ARG A 4 11.33 5.40 28.47
C ARG A 4 12.50 5.62 27.50
N PRO A 5 12.28 5.76 26.19
CA PRO A 5 13.36 5.91 25.21
C PRO A 5 14.35 7.03 25.55
N ARG A 6 13.85 8.16 26.09
CA ARG A 6 14.67 9.31 26.50
C ARG A 6 15.67 9.02 27.64
N LYS A 7 15.48 7.93 28.37
CA LYS A 7 16.36 7.52 29.48
C LYS A 7 17.47 6.55 29.05
N ILE A 8 17.46 6.10 27.80
CA ILE A 8 18.47 5.19 27.25
C ILE A 8 19.65 6.02 26.75
N GLU A 9 20.87 5.59 27.08
CA GLU A 9 22.09 6.23 26.59
C GLU A 9 22.15 6.21 25.06
N SER A 10 22.73 7.24 24.45
CA SER A 10 22.81 7.37 22.99
C SER A 10 23.50 6.16 22.33
N LYS A 11 24.57 5.65 22.95
CA LYS A 11 25.34 4.51 22.46
C LYS A 11 24.53 3.21 22.47
N GLU A 12 23.80 2.95 23.56
CA GLU A 12 22.92 1.77 23.65
C GLU A 12 21.76 1.86 22.67
N ARG A 13 21.16 3.04 22.54
CA ARG A 13 20.09 3.26 21.56
C ARG A 13 20.57 2.97 20.15
N MET A 14 21.75 3.48 19.78
CA MET A 14 22.33 3.23 18.46
C MET A 14 22.53 1.72 18.25
N LYS A 15 23.09 1.01 19.22
CA LYS A 15 23.27 -0.44 19.17
C LYS A 15 21.95 -1.20 18.96
N TYR A 16 20.88 -0.82 19.67
CA TYR A 16 19.59 -1.49 19.54
C TYR A 16 18.93 -1.23 18.19
N LEU A 17 18.99 0.00 17.69
CA LEU A 17 18.43 0.36 16.39
C LEU A 17 19.22 -0.27 15.23
N ASP A 18 20.54 -0.28 15.33
CA ASP A 18 21.42 -0.90 14.34
C ASP A 18 21.17 -2.40 14.19
N ALA A 19 21.01 -3.11 15.33
CA ALA A 19 20.64 -4.51 15.32
C ALA A 19 19.27 -4.76 14.66
N LEU A 20 18.28 -3.89 14.91
CA LEU A 20 16.95 -3.99 14.29
C LEU A 20 17.03 -3.79 12.77
N TYR A 21 17.75 -2.77 12.31
CA TYR A 21 17.88 -2.47 10.88
C TYR A 21 18.64 -3.57 10.14
N THR A 22 19.74 -4.04 10.72
CA THR A 22 20.52 -5.17 10.18
C THR A 22 19.68 -6.44 10.09
N ALA A 23 18.87 -6.74 11.12
CA ALA A 23 17.98 -7.89 11.10
C ALA A 23 16.96 -7.79 9.97
N ILE A 24 16.33 -6.63 9.76
CA ILE A 24 15.35 -6.41 8.68
C ILE A 24 16.02 -6.51 7.30
N GLU A 25 17.21 -5.94 7.13
CA GLU A 25 17.97 -5.97 5.87
C GLU A 25 18.38 -7.40 5.46
N SER A 26 18.62 -8.28 6.43
CA SER A 26 19.01 -9.66 6.17
C SER A 26 17.91 -10.53 5.54
N LEU A 27 16.64 -10.11 5.61
CA LEU A 27 15.48 -10.87 5.16
C LEU A 27 15.27 -10.72 3.66
N LYS A 28 15.08 -11.84 2.95
CA LYS A 28 15.00 -11.86 1.48
C LYS A 28 13.60 -12.13 0.93
N SER A 29 12.75 -12.77 1.74
CA SER A 29 11.40 -13.17 1.32
C SER A 29 10.30 -12.55 2.19
N ARG A 30 9.08 -12.48 1.65
CA ARG A 30 7.92 -11.96 2.39
C ARG A 30 7.56 -12.89 3.55
N GLU A 31 7.76 -14.18 3.37
CA GLU A 31 7.50 -15.24 4.34
C GLU A 31 8.45 -15.11 5.53
N GLU A 32 9.74 -14.88 5.28
CA GLU A 32 10.73 -14.56 6.32
C GLU A 32 10.33 -13.31 7.12
N VAL A 33 9.99 -12.21 6.43
CA VAL A 33 9.53 -10.97 7.08
C VAL A 33 8.28 -11.21 7.92
N LYS A 34 7.32 -12.00 7.41
CA LYS A 34 6.10 -12.32 8.15
C LYS A 34 6.38 -13.11 9.42
N SER A 35 7.22 -14.14 9.35
CA SER A 35 7.60 -14.95 10.51
C SER A 35 8.39 -14.13 11.53
N PHE A 36 9.39 -13.38 11.08
CA PHE A 36 10.17 -12.49 11.93
C PHE A 36 9.29 -11.47 12.68
N LEU A 37 8.38 -10.78 11.98
CA LEU A 37 7.48 -9.82 12.63
C LEU A 37 6.48 -10.48 13.58
N ARG A 38 6.06 -11.73 13.33
CA ARG A 38 5.21 -12.50 14.25
C ARG A 38 5.90 -12.79 15.57
N ASP A 39 7.18 -13.09 15.51
CA ASP A 39 7.97 -13.46 16.69
C ASP A 39 8.44 -12.20 17.45
N LEU A 40 8.77 -11.12 16.72
CA LEU A 40 9.24 -9.86 17.30
C LEU A 40 8.13 -9.03 17.96
N LEU A 41 6.94 -9.01 17.36
CA LEU A 41 5.87 -8.06 17.70
C LEU A 41 4.56 -8.77 18.03
N THR A 42 3.87 -8.21 19.03
CA THR A 42 2.49 -8.61 19.31
C THR A 42 1.58 -8.31 18.12
N GLU A 43 0.44 -9.00 18.05
CA GLU A 43 -0.55 -8.75 16.99
C GLU A 43 -1.02 -7.30 16.97
N SER A 44 -1.30 -6.72 18.14
CA SER A 44 -1.71 -5.31 18.29
C SER A 44 -0.66 -4.34 17.76
N GLU A 45 0.63 -4.59 18.00
CA GLU A 45 1.71 -3.75 17.48
C GLU A 45 1.83 -3.84 15.97
N ARG A 46 1.71 -5.05 15.40
CA ARG A 46 1.71 -5.25 13.94
C ARG A 46 0.55 -4.53 13.27
N ILE A 47 -0.65 -4.63 13.83
CA ILE A 47 -1.83 -3.91 13.33
C ILE A 47 -1.60 -2.40 13.42
N MET A 48 -1.06 -1.90 14.54
CA MET A 48 -0.81 -0.48 14.75
C MET A 48 0.21 0.08 13.75
N ILE A 49 1.32 -0.63 13.49
CA ILE A 49 2.31 -0.25 12.49
C ILE A 49 1.69 -0.29 11.09
N GLY A 50 0.94 -1.34 10.76
CA GLY A 50 0.23 -1.45 9.48
C GLY A 50 -0.75 -0.30 9.26
N ARG A 51 -1.54 0.07 10.27
CA ARG A 51 -2.46 1.21 10.20
C ARG A 51 -1.72 2.51 9.88
N ARG A 52 -0.56 2.75 10.49
CA ARG A 52 0.24 3.96 10.23
C ARG A 52 0.70 4.05 8.78
N ILE A 53 1.13 2.92 8.19
CA ILE A 53 1.54 2.86 6.78
C ILE A 53 0.35 3.22 5.86
N ILE A 54 -0.83 2.67 6.13
CA ILE A 54 -2.04 2.95 5.33
C ILE A 54 -2.50 4.40 5.51
N ILE A 55 -2.47 4.94 6.72
CA ILE A 55 -2.77 6.37 6.96
C ILE A 55 -1.81 7.24 6.16
N ALA A 56 -0.50 6.94 6.22
CA ALA A 56 0.51 7.70 5.49
C ALA A 56 0.26 7.64 3.97
N GLN A 57 -0.08 6.48 3.44
CA GLN A 57 -0.45 6.33 2.02
C GLN A 57 -1.65 7.21 1.66
N ARG A 58 -2.71 7.20 2.48
CA ARG A 58 -3.93 7.97 2.24
C ARG A 58 -3.69 9.47 2.30
N LEU A 59 -2.84 9.92 3.22
CA LEU A 59 -2.41 11.31 3.31
C LEU A 59 -1.63 11.74 2.06
N LEU A 60 -0.75 10.89 1.53
CA LEU A 60 -0.05 11.16 0.26
C LEU A 60 -0.96 11.13 -0.98
N GLN A 61 -2.17 10.58 -0.85
CA GLN A 61 -3.23 10.59 -1.88
C GLN A 61 -4.23 11.74 -1.67
N ASP A 62 -3.87 12.74 -0.87
CA ASP A 62 -4.68 13.92 -0.56
C ASP A 62 -6.06 13.60 0.04
N GLN A 63 -6.22 12.44 0.71
CA GLN A 63 -7.46 12.12 1.41
C GLN A 63 -7.64 13.02 2.65
N SER A 64 -8.85 13.52 2.86
CA SER A 64 -9.16 14.34 4.04
C SER A 64 -9.12 13.52 5.34
N TYR A 65 -8.83 14.19 6.45
CA TYR A 65 -8.79 13.55 7.76
C TYR A 65 -10.12 12.87 8.11
N ASP A 66 -11.25 13.52 7.80
CA ASP A 66 -12.58 12.97 8.07
C ASP A 66 -12.82 11.65 7.33
N GLN A 67 -12.37 11.56 6.08
CA GLN A 67 -12.46 10.34 5.30
C GLN A 67 -11.63 9.21 5.91
N ILE A 68 -10.38 9.52 6.30
CA ILE A 68 -9.48 8.54 6.93
C ILE A 68 -10.05 8.07 8.27
N MET A 69 -10.57 8.98 9.10
CA MET A 69 -11.20 8.64 10.37
C MET A 69 -12.40 7.71 10.19
N LYS A 70 -13.28 8.02 9.23
CA LYS A 70 -14.49 7.23 8.95
C LYS A 70 -14.16 5.83 8.44
N GLU A 71 -13.23 5.72 7.49
CA GLU A 71 -12.89 4.45 6.86
C GLU A 71 -12.03 3.55 7.75
N MET A 72 -11.05 4.12 8.47
CA MET A 72 -10.10 3.36 9.28
C MET A 72 -10.45 3.28 10.76
N ARG A 73 -11.52 3.96 11.20
CA ARG A 73 -11.95 4.05 12.60
C ARG A 73 -10.79 4.42 13.52
N VAL A 74 -10.04 5.45 13.13
CA VAL A 74 -8.89 6.01 13.85
C VAL A 74 -9.26 7.35 14.47
N GLY A 75 -8.63 7.69 15.60
CA GLY A 75 -8.73 9.03 16.17
C GLY A 75 -7.88 10.06 15.40
N PRO A 76 -8.24 11.35 15.50
CA PRO A 76 -7.52 12.43 14.81
C PRO A 76 -6.07 12.58 15.30
N ASP A 77 -5.79 12.24 16.56
CA ASP A 77 -4.46 12.26 17.16
C ASP A 77 -3.48 11.28 16.48
N THR A 78 -4.02 10.17 15.96
CA THR A 78 -3.21 9.15 15.27
C THR A 78 -2.85 9.63 13.87
N ILE A 79 -3.82 10.22 13.15
CA ILE A 79 -3.59 10.81 11.83
C ILE A 79 -2.59 11.95 11.94
N MET A 80 -2.78 12.87 12.89
CA MET A 80 -1.90 14.02 13.08
C MET A 80 -0.46 13.61 13.41
N ARG A 81 -0.26 12.54 14.20
CA ARG A 81 1.08 11.99 14.46
C ARG A 81 1.74 11.46 13.19
N VAL A 82 0.98 10.73 12.36
CA VAL A 82 1.50 10.19 11.10
C VAL A 82 1.81 11.31 10.12
N HIS A 83 0.93 12.31 10.01
CA HIS A 83 1.16 13.46 9.14
C HIS A 83 2.42 14.22 9.54
N ARG A 84 2.60 14.48 10.84
CA ARG A 84 3.83 15.09 11.34
C ARG A 84 5.07 14.26 11.02
N TRP A 85 5.00 12.93 11.08
CA TRP A 85 6.13 12.10 10.64
C TRP A 85 6.38 12.17 9.14
N LEU A 86 5.37 12.41 8.31
CA LEU A 86 5.58 12.64 6.89
C LEU A 86 6.29 13.98 6.63
N GLU A 87 5.94 15.01 7.39
CA GLU A 87 6.56 16.34 7.30
C GLU A 87 7.99 16.36 7.88
N ASP A 88 8.21 15.67 9.01
CA ASP A 88 9.47 15.65 9.76
C ASP A 88 10.51 14.65 9.19
N ASP A 89 10.12 13.74 8.29
CA ASP A 89 10.98 12.64 7.79
C ASP A 89 11.78 13.03 6.54
N ASN A 90 12.98 12.47 6.40
CA ASN A 90 13.90 12.69 5.28
C ASN A 90 13.46 11.96 3.98
N GLY A 91 12.15 11.77 3.77
CA GLY A 91 11.57 11.09 2.60
C GLY A 91 11.51 9.56 2.68
N GLY A 92 11.71 8.95 3.86
CA GLY A 92 11.64 7.50 4.05
C GLY A 92 10.25 6.94 3.75
N TYR A 93 9.22 7.56 4.31
CA TYR A 93 7.82 7.19 4.04
C TYR A 93 7.45 7.28 2.56
N GLU A 94 7.78 8.39 1.90
CA GLU A 94 7.45 8.56 0.47
C GLU A 94 8.03 7.44 -0.39
N LYS A 95 9.30 7.10 -0.18
CA LYS A 95 9.97 6.04 -0.95
C LYS A 95 9.30 4.69 -0.72
N VAL A 96 8.99 4.37 0.54
CA VAL A 96 8.32 3.10 0.89
C VAL A 96 6.92 3.04 0.29
N ILE A 97 6.15 4.12 0.36
CA ILE A 97 4.77 4.16 -0.16
C ILE A 97 4.76 4.07 -1.68
N LYS A 98 5.62 4.82 -2.38
CA LYS A 98 5.79 4.70 -3.85
C LYS A 98 6.15 3.27 -4.27
N ASN A 99 7.00 2.59 -3.51
CA ASN A 99 7.33 1.19 -3.77
C ASN A 99 6.16 0.24 -3.48
N LEU A 100 5.41 0.49 -2.41
CA LEU A 100 4.21 -0.29 -2.08
C LEU A 100 3.17 -0.20 -3.18
N GLU A 101 2.90 1.00 -3.71
CA GLU A 101 1.94 1.19 -4.81
C GLU A 101 2.32 0.36 -6.04
N LYS A 102 3.59 0.38 -6.45
CA LYS A 102 4.09 -0.45 -7.56
C LYS A 102 3.91 -1.95 -7.30
N VAL A 103 4.21 -2.41 -6.08
CA VAL A 103 4.05 -3.81 -5.68
C VAL A 103 2.57 -4.20 -5.63
N PHE A 104 1.69 -3.31 -5.19
CA PHE A 104 0.26 -3.54 -5.20
C PHE A 104 -0.27 -3.60 -6.62
N GLU A 105 0.03 -2.62 -7.46
CA GLU A 105 -0.39 -2.61 -8.87
C GLU A 105 0.06 -3.85 -9.64
N SER A 106 1.31 -4.30 -9.47
CA SER A 106 1.80 -5.52 -10.12
C SER A 106 1.06 -6.78 -9.64
N ARG A 107 0.65 -6.83 -8.37
CA ARG A 107 -0.19 -7.91 -7.83
C ARG A 107 -1.63 -7.85 -8.35
N PHE A 108 -2.22 -6.66 -8.43
CA PHE A 108 -3.58 -6.48 -8.97
C PHE A 108 -3.63 -6.76 -10.47
N LYS A 109 -2.65 -6.32 -11.26
CA LYS A 109 -2.51 -6.67 -12.69
C LYS A 109 -2.34 -8.17 -12.93
N SER A 110 -1.68 -8.87 -12.00
CA SER A 110 -1.57 -10.34 -12.03
C SER A 110 -2.90 -11.02 -11.68
N LYS A 111 -3.61 -10.51 -10.67
CA LYS A 111 -4.94 -11.00 -10.28
C LYS A 111 -6.04 -10.71 -11.30
N ASP A 112 -6.03 -9.57 -11.99
CA ASP A 112 -6.98 -9.25 -13.07
C ASP A 112 -6.76 -10.12 -14.33
N LYS A 113 -5.56 -10.69 -14.49
CA LYS A 113 -5.30 -11.73 -15.50
C LYS A 113 -5.79 -13.11 -15.07
N GLU A 114 -5.85 -13.36 -13.77
CA GLU A 114 -6.17 -14.66 -13.18
C GLU A 114 -7.68 -14.81 -12.85
N TYR A 115 -8.37 -13.71 -12.54
CA TYR A 115 -9.81 -13.66 -12.29
C TYR A 115 -10.60 -13.33 -13.57
N TYR A 116 -10.97 -14.36 -14.32
CA TYR A 116 -12.01 -14.25 -15.35
C TYR A 116 -13.37 -14.42 -14.70
N ASP A 117 -14.12 -13.34 -14.56
CA ASP A 117 -15.57 -13.43 -14.36
C ASP A 117 -16.23 -13.71 -15.73
N PRO A 118 -16.82 -14.91 -15.97
CA PRO A 118 -17.47 -15.24 -17.23
C PRO A 118 -18.72 -14.38 -17.52
N LEU A 119 -19.29 -13.71 -16.51
CA LEU A 119 -20.43 -12.80 -16.65
C LEU A 119 -20.02 -11.32 -16.79
N SER A 120 -18.74 -10.99 -16.61
CA SER A 120 -18.23 -9.64 -16.85
C SER A 120 -18.23 -9.31 -18.35
N PHE A 121 -18.51 -8.04 -18.69
CA PHE A 121 -18.55 -7.54 -20.08
C PHE A 121 -17.29 -7.92 -20.88
N LYS A 122 -16.11 -7.88 -20.24
CA LYS A 122 -14.82 -8.25 -20.85
C LYS A 122 -14.71 -9.75 -21.12
N GLY A 123 -15.29 -10.60 -20.25
CA GLY A 123 -15.37 -12.05 -20.41
C GLY A 123 -16.36 -12.45 -21.50
N LEU A 124 -17.52 -11.79 -21.53
CA LEU A 124 -18.56 -12.00 -22.53
C LEU A 124 -18.08 -11.61 -23.94
N LYS A 125 -17.36 -10.47 -24.06
CA LYS A 125 -16.73 -9.98 -25.31
C LYS A 125 -15.71 -10.96 -25.89
N ARG A 126 -15.00 -11.71 -25.03
CA ARG A 126 -13.99 -12.68 -25.45
C ARG A 126 -14.58 -14.05 -25.82
N ARG A 127 -15.63 -14.50 -25.14
CA ARG A 127 -16.33 -15.77 -25.47
C ARG A 127 -17.24 -15.65 -26.70
N TYR A 128 -17.85 -14.47 -26.89
CA TYR A 128 -18.81 -14.23 -27.96
C TYR A 128 -18.38 -13.03 -28.83
N PRO A 129 -17.18 -13.05 -29.44
CA PRO A 129 -16.65 -11.90 -30.17
C PRO A 129 -17.57 -11.43 -31.31
N LEU A 130 -18.32 -12.37 -31.92
CA LEU A 130 -19.32 -12.08 -32.95
C LEU A 130 -20.53 -11.30 -32.44
N HIS A 131 -21.01 -11.56 -31.22
CA HIS A 131 -22.16 -10.82 -30.65
C HIS A 131 -21.80 -9.36 -30.33
N PHE A 132 -20.51 -9.09 -30.12
CA PHE A 132 -19.99 -7.74 -29.93
C PHE A 132 -19.42 -7.14 -31.22
N LEU A 133 -19.63 -7.73 -32.39
CA LEU A 133 -19.16 -7.17 -33.67
C LEU A 133 -19.67 -5.75 -33.91
N LEU A 134 -20.94 -5.48 -33.61
CA LEU A 134 -21.53 -4.16 -33.72
C LEU A 134 -20.85 -3.15 -32.77
N PHE A 135 -20.61 -3.55 -31.52
CA PHE A 135 -19.88 -2.72 -30.54
C PHE A 135 -18.42 -2.50 -30.94
N ASN A 136 -17.73 -3.53 -31.46
CA ASN A 136 -16.36 -3.42 -31.97
C ASN A 136 -16.27 -2.53 -33.22
N LEU A 137 -17.29 -2.58 -34.09
CA LEU A 137 -17.37 -1.72 -35.27
C LEU A 137 -17.65 -0.28 -34.85
N PHE A 138 -18.51 -0.05 -33.86
CA PHE A 138 -18.78 1.26 -33.29
C PHE A 138 -17.54 1.85 -32.60
N ASP A 139 -16.84 1.07 -31.78
CA ASP A 139 -15.56 1.45 -31.17
C ASP A 139 -14.54 1.85 -32.26
N LYS A 140 -14.44 1.07 -33.34
CA LYS A 140 -13.53 1.33 -34.47
C LYS A 140 -13.92 2.58 -35.27
N LEU A 141 -15.22 2.87 -35.43
CA LEU A 141 -15.71 4.11 -36.06
C LEU A 141 -15.46 5.34 -35.17
N ASN A 142 -15.59 5.18 -33.85
CA ASN A 142 -15.35 6.24 -32.89
C ASN A 142 -13.85 6.61 -32.80
N ASP A 143 -12.96 5.62 -32.85
CA ASP A 143 -11.51 5.85 -32.95
C ASP A 143 -11.11 6.46 -34.31
N SER A 144 -11.82 6.13 -35.40
CA SER A 144 -11.57 6.71 -36.73
C SER A 144 -11.94 8.21 -36.82
N ASN A 145 -12.92 8.67 -36.03
CA ASN A 145 -13.29 10.09 -35.93
C ASN A 145 -12.38 10.88 -34.98
N LYS A 146 -11.67 10.21 -34.08
CA LYS A 146 -10.75 10.85 -33.12
C LYS A 146 -9.40 11.26 -33.73
N GLY A 147 -9.12 10.84 -34.97
CA GLY A 147 -7.93 11.22 -35.75
C GLY A 147 -8.17 12.27 -36.85
N ARG A 148 -9.31 12.96 -36.84
CA ARG A 148 -9.66 14.03 -37.81
C ARG A 148 -10.01 15.39 -37.17
N ASN A 149 -9.54 15.63 -35.95
CA ASN A 149 -9.41 16.97 -35.36
C ASN A 149 -8.00 17.13 -34.82
#